data_AF-A0A1I1KMK6-F1
#
_entry.id   AF-A0A1I1KMK6-F1
#
_cell.length_a   1.000
_cell.length_b   1.000
_cell.length_c   1.000
_cell.angle_alpha   90.00
_cell.angle_beta   90.00
_cell.angle_gamma   90.00
#
_symmetry.space_group_name_H-M   'P 1'
#
loop_
_entity.id
_entity.type
_entity.pdbx_description
1 polymer ?
#
loop_
_entity_poly.entity_id
_entity_poly.type
_entity_poly.pdbx_seq_one_letter_code
_entity_poly.pdbx_strand_id
1 'polypeptide(L)'
;MYQDSFYKSLFKNLNGSGVIFINFIASNTLILEKLLILIRKTFSYITLLDFDNYKNIILITSKKEIPSKQELAQLNLTYNNVFNVNFIDFINRLIYLPVKQ
;
A
#
# COMPACT_ATOMS: atom_id res chain seq x y z
N MET A 1 6.40 11.17 12.74
CA MET A 1 5.78 10.28 11.73
C MET A 1 5.96 8.79 12.06
N TYR A 2 7.08 8.38 12.69
CA TYR A 2 7.38 6.97 13.01
C TYR A 2 6.93 6.52 14.42
N GLN A 3 5.88 7.11 14.99
CA GLN A 3 5.39 6.68 16.30
C GLN A 3 4.37 5.56 16.13
N ASP A 4 4.55 4.46 16.84
CA ASP A 4 3.64 3.31 16.85
C ASP A 4 2.19 3.73 17.17
N SER A 5 2.02 4.71 18.06
CA SER A 5 0.72 5.30 18.42
C SER A 5 -0.03 5.92 17.23
N PHE A 6 0.69 6.50 16.26
CA PHE A 6 0.08 7.08 15.07
C PHE A 6 -0.60 6.00 14.22
N TYR A 7 0.11 4.91 13.92
CA TYR A 7 -0.44 3.81 13.12
C TYR A 7 -1.56 3.07 13.83
N LYS A 8 -1.45 2.88 15.15
CA LYS A 8 -2.55 2.32 15.98
C LYS A 8 -3.80 3.19 15.94
N SER A 9 -3.64 4.52 15.99
CA SER A 9 -4.77 5.45 15.86
C SER A 9 -5.41 5.37 14.48
N LEU A 10 -4.61 5.34 13.42
CA LEU A 10 -5.10 5.14 12.05
C LEU A 10 -5.90 3.83 11.93
N PHE A 11 -5.35 2.72 12.42
CA PHE A 11 -6.04 1.43 12.39
C PHE A 11 -7.35 1.48 13.17
N LYS A 12 -7.38 2.08 14.37
CA LYS A 12 -8.60 2.17 15.17
C LYS A 12 -9.72 2.91 14.42
N ASN A 13 -9.39 4.00 13.73
CA ASN A 13 -10.36 4.85 13.03
C ASN A 13 -10.69 4.39 11.61
N LEU A 14 -9.89 3.49 11.01
CA LEU A 14 -10.15 2.95 9.69
C LEU A 14 -11.38 2.03 9.73
N ASN A 15 -12.34 2.25 8.83
CA ASN A 15 -13.49 1.34 8.72
C ASN A 15 -13.06 -0.05 8.17
N GLY A 16 -13.94 -1.04 8.23
CA GLY A 16 -13.61 -2.44 7.91
C GLY A 16 -13.15 -2.70 6.48
N SER A 17 -13.46 -1.82 5.53
CA SER A 17 -13.02 -1.91 4.12
C SER A 17 -12.14 -0.72 3.72
N GLY A 18 -11.67 0.04 4.72
CA GLY A 18 -10.92 1.27 4.50
C GLY A 18 -9.50 0.95 4.07
N VAL A 19 -8.96 1.80 3.21
CA VAL A 19 -7.58 1.70 2.73
C VAL A 19 -6.90 3.04 3.01
N ILE A 20 -5.67 2.98 3.49
CA ILE A 20 -4.83 4.16 3.72
C ILE A 20 -3.68 4.13 2.72
N PHE A 21 -3.48 5.27 2.07
CA PHE A 21 -2.33 5.52 1.21
C PHE A 21 -1.41 6.51 1.93
N ILE A 22 -0.15 6.14 2.09
CA ILE A 22 0.84 6.99 2.75
C ILE A 22 2.03 7.13 1.83
N ASN A 23 2.34 8.37 1.43
CA ASN A 23 3.57 8.66 0.71
C ASN A 23 4.75 8.68 1.69
N PHE A 24 5.81 7.97 1.34
CA PHE A 24 7.06 7.95 2.07
C PHE A 24 8.24 8.22 1.15
N ILE A 25 9.13 9.08 1.64
CA ILE A 25 10.43 9.32 1.05
C ILE A 25 11.43 8.52 1.87
N ALA A 26 11.91 7.40 1.32
CA ALA A 26 12.96 6.61 1.94
C ALA A 26 14.31 7.04 1.34
N SER A 27 15.16 7.68 2.14
CA SER A 27 16.49 8.07 1.66
C SER A 27 17.45 6.88 1.46
N ASN A 28 17.09 5.69 1.97
CA ASN A 28 17.76 4.42 1.71
C ASN A 28 16.87 3.22 2.12
N THR A 29 17.32 2.01 1.77
CA THR A 29 16.65 0.73 2.06
C THR A 29 16.45 0.49 3.55
N LEU A 30 17.42 0.83 4.40
CA LEU A 30 17.33 0.60 5.85
C LEU A 30 16.18 1.38 6.49
N ILE A 31 15.92 2.61 6.03
CA ILE A 31 14.81 3.42 6.52
C ILE A 31 13.48 2.83 6.08
N LEU A 32 13.40 2.36 4.82
CA LEU A 32 12.22 1.65 4.33
C LEU A 32 11.92 0.40 5.18
N GLU A 33 12.92 -0.45 5.42
CA GLU A 33 12.75 -1.66 6.23
C GLU A 33 12.24 -1.36 7.64
N LYS A 34 12.84 -0.37 8.32
CA LYS A 34 12.40 0.05 9.67
C LYS A 34 10.94 0.49 9.68
N LEU A 35 10.52 1.22 8.65
CA LEU A 35 9.14 1.67 8.50
C LEU A 35 8.20 0.50 8.22
N LEU A 36 8.58 -0.41 7.33
CA LEU A 36 7.79 -1.62 7.04
C LEU A 36 7.59 -2.45 8.30
N ILE A 37 8.65 -2.66 9.08
CA ILE A 37 8.58 -3.36 10.38
C ILE A 37 7.62 -2.66 11.33
N LEU A 38 7.69 -1.33 11.42
CA LEU A 38 6.82 -0.55 12.31
C LEU A 38 5.34 -0.68 11.92
N ILE A 39 5.01 -0.51 10.64
CA ILE A 39 3.63 -0.56 10.16
C ILE A 39 3.05 -1.97 10.30
N ARG A 40 3.88 -3.00 10.05
CA ARG A 40 3.50 -4.41 10.18
C ARG A 40 3.18 -4.84 11.61
N LYS A 41 3.52 -4.03 12.62
CA LYS A 41 3.02 -4.25 13.99
C LYS A 41 1.51 -4.05 14.09
N THR A 42 0.94 -3.20 13.24
CA THR A 42 -0.47 -2.78 13.29
C THR A 42 -1.30 -3.35 12.15
N PHE A 43 -0.77 -3.36 10.93
CA PHE A 43 -1.51 -3.79 9.74
C PHE A 43 -0.95 -5.10 9.18
N SER A 44 -1.84 -6.03 8.85
CA SER A 44 -1.46 -7.33 8.26
C SER A 44 -1.37 -7.30 6.73
N TYR A 45 -2.13 -6.42 6.08
CA TYR A 45 -2.19 -6.30 4.63
C TYR A 45 -1.55 -4.99 4.19
N ILE A 46 -0.37 -5.13 3.56
CA ILE A 46 0.46 -4.00 3.13
C ILE A 46 0.91 -4.25 1.70
N THR A 47 0.76 -3.25 0.84
CA THR A 47 1.25 -3.23 -0.53
C THR A 47 2.05 -1.95 -0.76
N LEU A 48 3.10 -2.04 -1.56
CA LEU A 48 3.95 -0.92 -1.93
C LEU A 48 3.80 -0.60 -3.41
N LEU A 49 3.95 0.66 -3.75
CA LEU A 49 4.15 1.14 -5.11
C LEU A 49 5.37 2.05 -5.10
N ASP A 50 6.46 1.61 -5.75
CA ASP A 50 7.68 2.39 -5.92
C ASP A 50 7.69 3.08 -7.28
N PHE A 51 7.80 4.41 -7.28
CA PHE A 51 7.81 5.22 -8.48
C PHE A 51 9.24 5.48 -9.00
N ASP A 52 10.21 5.70 -8.11
CA ASP A 52 11.53 6.27 -8.43
C ASP A 52 12.65 5.75 -7.51
N ASN A 53 12.88 4.43 -7.51
CA ASN A 53 14.01 3.79 -6.79
C ASN A 53 14.11 4.30 -5.34
N TYR A 54 13.06 4.06 -4.57
CA TYR A 54 12.89 4.43 -3.16
C TYR A 54 12.64 5.92 -2.84
N LYS A 55 12.68 6.83 -3.82
CA LYS A 55 12.46 8.27 -3.56
C LYS A 55 11.00 8.63 -3.32
N ASN A 56 10.07 7.88 -3.90
CA ASN A 56 8.62 8.05 -3.71
C ASN A 56 7.99 6.66 -3.62
N ILE A 57 7.75 6.23 -2.39
CA ILE A 57 7.10 4.94 -2.11
C ILE A 57 5.72 5.24 -1.55
N ILE A 58 4.69 4.81 -2.26
CA ILE A 58 3.33 4.81 -1.74
C ILE A 58 3.12 3.49 -1.02
N LEU A 59 2.88 3.59 0.28
CA LEU A 59 2.48 2.47 1.11
C LEU A 59 0.95 2.43 1.20
N ILE A 60 0.39 1.29 0.84
CA ILE A 60 -1.02 1.00 0.84
C ILE A 60 -1.27 0.00 1.97
N THR A 61 -2.16 0.33 2.89
CA THR A 61 -2.43 -0.52 4.06
C THR A 61 -3.91 -0.60 4.38
N SER A 62 -4.36 -1.78 4.83
CA SER A 62 -5.78 -2.08 5.05
C SER A 62 -5.98 -3.07 6.20
N LYS A 63 -7.21 -3.09 6.75
CA LYS A 63 -7.68 -4.14 7.68
C LYS A 63 -7.99 -5.45 6.97
N LYS A 64 -8.28 -5.40 5.68
CA LYS A 64 -8.63 -6.53 4.82
C LYS A 64 -7.58 -6.71 3.73
N GLU A 65 -7.62 -7.88 3.10
CA GLU A 65 -6.80 -8.18 1.95
C GLU A 65 -6.96 -7.12 0.87
N ILE A 66 -5.81 -6.66 0.36
CA ILE A 66 -5.77 -5.76 -0.78
C ILE A 66 -5.94 -6.63 -2.02
N PRO A 67 -6.85 -6.28 -2.95
CA PRO A 67 -7.09 -7.08 -4.14
C PRO A 67 -5.79 -7.39 -4.88
N SER A 68 -5.71 -8.61 -5.41
CA SER A 68 -4.58 -9.10 -6.20
C SER A 68 -4.40 -8.28 -7.49
N LYS A 69 -3.21 -8.38 -8.10
CA LYS A 69 -2.95 -7.74 -9.39
C LYS A 69 -3.93 -8.19 -10.47
N GLN A 70 -4.38 -9.44 -10.42
CA GLN A 70 -5.33 -9.99 -11.39
C GLN A 70 -6.70 -9.33 -11.25
N GLU A 71 -7.21 -9.24 -10.02
CA GLU A 71 -8.49 -8.57 -9.73
C GLU A 71 -8.43 -7.08 -10.10
N LEU A 72 -7.34 -6.40 -9.74
CA LEU A 72 -7.14 -4.98 -10.10
C LEU A 72 -7.03 -4.79 -11.62
N ALA A 73 -6.37 -5.69 -12.34
CA ALA A 73 -6.26 -5.62 -13.79
C ALA A 73 -7.62 -5.81 -14.46
N GLN A 74 -8.46 -6.72 -13.96
CA GLN A 74 -9.83 -6.90 -14.46
C GLN A 74 -10.69 -5.64 -14.24
N LEU A 75 -10.64 -5.07 -13.03
CA LEU A 75 -11.34 -3.81 -12.73
C LEU A 75 -10.83 -2.66 -13.60
N ASN A 76 -9.52 -2.58 -13.84
CA ASN A 76 -8.92 -1.57 -14.70
C ASN A 76 -9.45 -1.64 -16.14
N LEU A 77 -9.67 -2.85 -16.70
CA LEU A 77 -10.30 -2.98 -18.02
C LEU A 77 -11.73 -2.44 -18.03
N THR A 78 -12.51 -2.74 -16.99
CA THR A 78 -13.88 -2.21 -16.85
C THR A 78 -13.88 -0.68 -16.77
N TYR A 79 -13.00 -0.09 -15.98
CA TYR A 79 -12.95 1.36 -15.76
C TYR A 79 -12.26 2.14 -16.88
N ASN A 80 -11.29 1.55 -17.58
CA ASN A 80 -10.65 2.20 -18.73
C ASN A 80 -11.68 2.51 -19.83
N ASN A 81 -12.63 1.60 -20.05
CA ASN A 81 -13.71 1.82 -21.00
C ASN A 81 -14.65 2.97 -20.62
N VAL A 82 -14.68 3.37 -19.34
CA VAL A 82 -15.55 4.44 -18.82
C VAL A 82 -14.81 5.76 -18.71
N PHE A 83 -13.59 5.75 -18.20
CA PHE A 83 -12.85 6.95 -17.83
C PHE A 83 -11.65 7.24 -18.74
N ASN A 84 -11.33 6.35 -19.67
CA ASN A 84 -10.15 6.42 -20.55
C ASN A 84 -8.83 6.63 -19.79
N VAL A 85 -8.75 6.06 -18.58
CA VAL A 85 -7.54 6.03 -17.75
C VAL A 85 -7.14 4.57 -17.57
N ASN A 86 -5.87 4.29 -17.83
CA ASN A 86 -5.30 2.95 -17.70
C ASN A 86 -4.25 2.93 -16.58
N PHE A 87 -4.51 2.15 -15.54
CA PHE A 87 -3.63 1.99 -14.38
C PHE A 87 -2.73 0.75 -14.42
N ILE A 88 -2.68 0.04 -15.56
CA ILE A 88 -1.99 -1.27 -15.65
C ILE A 88 -0.52 -1.20 -15.23
N ASP A 89 0.17 -0.12 -15.60
CA ASP A 89 1.59 0.06 -15.25
C ASP A 89 1.78 0.20 -13.73
N PHE A 90 0.86 0.90 -13.05
CA PHE A 90 0.89 1.01 -11.59
C PHE A 90 0.57 -0.31 -10.91
N ILE A 91 -0.45 -1.02 -11.40
CA ILE A 91 -0.85 -2.34 -10.87
C ILE A 91 0.31 -3.33 -10.98
N ASN A 92 1.01 -3.34 -12.11
CA ASN A 92 2.16 -4.23 -12.34
C ASN A 92 3.32 -3.94 -11.38
N ARG A 93 3.50 -2.68 -10.99
CA ARG A 93 4.53 -2.25 -10.03
C ARG A 93 4.17 -2.48 -8.56
N LEU A 94 2.95 -2.93 -8.25
CA LEU A 94 2.58 -3.24 -6.86
C LEU A 94 3.46 -4.36 -6.30
N ILE A 95 3.95 -4.18 -5.08
CA ILE A 95 4.71 -5.20 -4.34
C ILE A 95 3.92 -5.52 -3.07
N TYR A 96 3.40 -6.73 -2.98
CA TYR A 96 2.64 -7.20 -1.82
C TYR A 96 3.61 -7.73 -0.78
N LEU A 97 3.47 -7.26 0.46
CA LEU A 97 4.22 -7.84 1.57
C LEU A 97 3.54 -9.12 2.06
N PRO A 98 4.31 -10.13 2.51
CA PRO A 98 3.73 -11.33 3.08
C PRO A 98 2.83 -11.00 4.28
N VAL A 99 1.66 -11.63 4.34
CA VAL A 99 0.73 -11.46 5.46
C VAL A 99 1.39 -11.91 6.76
N LYS A 100 1.16 -11.16 7.84
CA LYS A 100 1.62 -11.56 9.17
C LYS A 100 0.84 -12.80 9.62
N GLN A 101 1.54 -13.91 9.86
CA GLN A 101 0.99 -15.11 10.49
C GLN A 101 0.62 -14.84 11.96
#